data_AF-A0A1I4JI27-F1
#
_entry.id   AF-A0A1I4JI27-F1
#
_cell.length_a   1.000
_cell.length_b   1.000
_cell.length_c   1.000
_cell.angle_alpha   90.00
_cell.angle_beta   90.00
_cell.angle_gamma   90.00
#
_symmetry.space_group_name_H-M   'P 1'
#
loop_
_entity.id
_entity.type
_entity.pdbx_description
1 polymer ?
#
loop_
_entity_poly.entity_id
_entity_poly.type
_entity_poly.pdbx_seq_one_letter_code
_entity_poly.pdbx_strand_id
1 'polypeptide(L)' 'MSHHHKDASPAVARVILEGMGPAERAEVEKEARAKGVDPVEIVRLSLDVLISETGQAAGKPQFVRRSGG' A
#
# COMPACT_ATOMS: atom_id res chain seq x y z
N MET A 1 6.77 -15.67 14.95
CA MET A 1 7.02 -15.30 13.55
C MET A 1 6.62 -13.84 13.40
N SER A 2 7.55 -12.90 13.58
CA SER A 2 7.26 -11.46 13.42
C SER A 2 7.23 -11.15 11.93
N HIS A 3 6.04 -11.07 11.34
CA HIS A 3 5.89 -10.44 10.04
C HIS A 3 6.29 -8.97 10.20
N HIS A 4 7.48 -8.62 9.73
CA HIS A 4 7.91 -7.23 9.60
C HIS A 4 7.20 -6.63 8.38
N HIS A 5 5.90 -6.38 8.51
CA HIS A 5 5.24 -5.45 7.61
C HIS A 5 5.87 -4.09 7.88
N LYS A 6 6.61 -3.57 6.90
CA LYS A 6 7.09 -2.20 6.95
C LYS A 6 5.90 -1.32 6.60
N ASP A 7 5.20 -0.82 7.61
CA ASP A 7 4.14 0.16 7.41
C ASP A 7 4.65 1.31 6.54
N ALA A 8 3.83 1.76 5.60
CA ALA A 8 4.14 2.87 4.73
C ALA A 8 4.37 4.13 5.58
N SER A 9 5.45 4.86 5.28
CA SER A 9 5.80 6.06 6.01
C SER A 9 4.73 7.15 5.82
N PRO A 10 4.23 7.78 6.90
CA PRO A 10 3.31 8.92 6.80
C PRO A 10 3.87 10.08 5.98
N ALA A 11 5.19 10.29 6.00
CA ALA A 11 5.86 11.32 5.22
C ALA A 11 5.76 11.03 3.71
N VAL A 12 5.90 9.77 3.31
CA VAL A 12 5.76 9.35 1.90
C VAL A 12 4.32 9.50 1.44
N ALA A 13 3.35 9.06 2.26
CA ALA A 13 1.93 9.22 1.96
C ALA A 13 1.55 10.69 1.77
N ARG A 14 2.12 11.60 2.57
CA ARG A 14 1.90 13.04 2.44
C ARG A 14 2.46 13.61 1.13
N VAL A 15 3.69 13.25 0.76
CA VAL A 15 4.28 13.70 -0.52
C VAL A 15 3.45 13.24 -1.72
N ILE A 16 2.95 12.00 -1.68
CA ILE A 16 2.08 11.47 -2.74
C ILE A 16 0.77 12.26 -2.79
N LEU A 17 0.13 12.49 -1.65
CA LEU A 17 -1.11 13.28 -1.58
C LEU A 17 -0.93 14.71 -2.11
N GLU A 18 0.21 15.35 -1.81
CA GLU A 18 0.55 16.68 -2.30
C GLU A 18 0.82 16.71 -3.82
N GLY A 19 1.28 15.59 -4.40
CA GLY A 19 1.49 15.42 -5.83
C GLY A 19 0.27 14.96 -6.63
N MET A 20 -0.85 14.61 -5.98
CA MET A 20 -2.07 14.15 -6.65
C MET A 20 -2.75 15.26 -7.46
N GLY A 21 -3.36 14.87 -8.57
CA GLY A 21 -4.24 15.77 -9.32
C GLY A 21 -5.48 16.16 -8.51
N PRO A 22 -6.13 17.30 -8.84
CA PRO A 22 -7.26 17.81 -8.05
C PRO A 22 -8.45 16.84 -7.99
N ALA A 23 -8.70 16.07 -9.05
CA ALA A 23 -9.77 15.08 -9.08
C ALA A 23 -9.48 13.88 -8.17
N GLU A 24 -8.25 13.33 -8.24
CA GLU A 24 -7.84 12.20 -7.39
C GLU A 24 -7.83 12.61 -5.91
N ARG A 25 -7.29 13.79 -5.62
CA ARG A 25 -7.26 14.33 -4.25
C ARG A 25 -8.67 14.51 -3.69
N ALA A 26 -9.63 14.98 -4.49
CA ALA A 26 -11.01 15.13 -4.04
C ALA A 26 -11.66 13.79 -3.67
N GLU A 27 -11.39 12.72 -4.40
CA GLU A 27 -11.88 11.38 -4.05
C GLU A 27 -11.23 10.86 -2.75
N VAL A 28 -9.92 11.07 -2.58
CA VAL A 28 -9.22 10.71 -1.33
C VAL A 28 -9.77 11.49 -0.13
N GLU A 29 -10.01 12.80 -0.28
CA GLU A 29 -10.58 13.64 0.77
C GLU A 29 -12.03 13.25 1.11
N LYS A 30 -12.82 12.89 0.10
CA LYS A 30 -14.18 12.38 0.29
C LYS A 30 -14.19 11.04 1.03
N GLU A 31 -13.30 10.13 0.68
CA GLU A 31 -13.15 8.85 1.36
C GLU A 31 -12.68 9.03 2.81
N ALA A 32 -11.69 9.89 3.03
CA ALA A 32 -11.19 10.24 4.36
C ALA A 32 -12.31 10.80 5.26
N ARG A 33 -13.13 11.71 4.71
CA ARG A 33 -14.30 12.25 5.40
C ARG A 33 -15.34 11.16 5.72
N ALA A 34 -15.61 10.24 4.79
CA ALA A 34 -16.55 9.15 5.02
C ALA A 34 -16.08 8.19 6.13
N LYS A 35 -14.76 8.00 6.25
CA LYS A 35 -14.14 7.14 7.26
C LYS A 35 -13.77 7.86 8.57
N GLY A 36 -13.89 9.20 8.60
CA GLY A 36 -13.53 10.01 9.77
C GLY A 36 -12.02 10.05 10.06
N VAL A 37 -11.19 9.90 9.03
CA VAL A 37 -9.72 9.87 9.14
C VAL A 37 -9.08 10.99 8.32
N ASP A 38 -7.77 11.16 8.47
CA ASP A 38 -6.99 12.09 7.65
C ASP A 38 -6.79 11.55 6.22
N PRO A 39 -6.86 12.38 5.16
CA PRO A 39 -6.54 11.97 3.79
C PRO A 39 -5.18 11.28 3.63
N VAL A 40 -4.17 11.67 4.41
CA VAL A 40 -2.85 11.02 4.42
C VAL A 40 -2.97 9.56 4.86
N GLU A 41 -3.89 9.24 5.77
CA GLU A 41 -4.12 7.89 6.26
C GLU A 41 -4.74 6.99 5.19
N ILE A 42 -5.62 7.53 4.33
CA ILE A 42 -6.14 6.81 3.17
C ILE A 42 -5.00 6.41 2.24
N VAL A 43 -4.13 7.36 1.89
CA VAL A 43 -2.97 7.09 1.03
C VAL A 43 -2.02 6.08 1.68
N ARG A 44 -1.79 6.17 2.99
CA ARG A 44 -0.95 5.23 3.75
C ARG A 44 -1.51 3.81 3.69
N LEU A 45 -2.81 3.64 3.92
CA LEU A 45 -3.48 2.34 3.82
C LEU A 45 -3.42 1.76 2.41
N SER A 46 -3.58 2.58 1.37
CA SER A 46 -3.42 2.13 -0.01
C SER A 46 -2.00 1.66 -0.30
N LEU A 47 -0.98 2.37 0.22
CA LEU A 47 0.41 1.95 0.09
C LEU A 47 0.70 0.65 0.85
N ASP A 48 0.13 0.47 2.05
CA ASP A 48 0.28 -0.75 2.83
C ASP A 48 -0.25 -1.98 2.09
N VAL A 49 -1.37 -1.84 1.39
CA VAL A 49 -1.92 -2.89 0.51
C VAL A 49 -0.92 -3.21 -0.61
N LEU A 50 -0.42 -2.19 -1.32
CA LEU A 50 0.56 -2.39 -2.41
C LEU A 50 1.87 -3.02 -1.92
N ILE A 51 2.37 -2.62 -0.75
CA ILE A 51 3.57 -3.21 -0.13
C ILE A 51 3.30 -4.65 0.27
N SER A 52 2.12 -4.95 0.81
CA SER A 52 1.73 -6.31 1.18
C SER A 52 1.64 -7.22 -0.05
N GLU A 53 1.02 -6.75 -1.13
CA GLU A 53 0.91 -7.47 -2.40
C GLU A 53 2.26 -7.68 -3.09
N THR A 54 3.14 -6.67 -3.08
CA THR A 54 4.49 -6.78 -3.63
C THR A 54 5.41 -7.66 -2.77
N GLY A 55 5.23 -7.67 -1.46
CA GLY A 55 5.88 -8.61 -0.55
C GLY A 55 5.44 -10.07 -0.80
N GLN A 56 4.20 -10.29 -1.24
CA GLN A 56 3.73 -11.60 -1.72
C GLN A 56 4.26 -11.93 -3.12
N ALA A 57 4.45 -10.94 -4.00
CA ALA A 57 5.02 -11.13 -5.34
C ALA A 57 6.53 -11.48 -5.28
N ALA A 58 7.27 -10.94 -4.31
CA ALA A 58 8.67 -11.30 -4.05
C ALA A 58 8.84 -12.62 -3.26
N GLY A 59 7.72 -13.23 -2.82
CA GLY A 59 7.65 -14.34 -1.88
C GLY A 59 7.27 -15.70 -2.47
N LYS A 60 7.50 -15.95 -3.76
CA LYS A 60 7.48 -17.32 -4.29
C LYS A 60 8.79 -17.63 -5.02
N PRO A 61 9.81 -18.21 -4.36
CA PRO A 61 10.65 -19.15 -5.07
C PRO A 61 9.73 -20.33 -5.41
N GLN A 62 9.17 -20.32 -6.61
CA GLN A 62 8.54 -21.49 -7.19
C GLN A 62 9.67 -22.50 -7.39
N PHE A 63 10.04 -23.23 -6.33
CA PHE A 63 10.81 -24.45 -6.42
C PHE A 63 9.95 -25.42 -7.21
N VAL A 64 10.04 -25.34 -8.53
CA VAL A 64 9.56 -26.36 -9.45
C VAL A 64 10.42 -27.59 -9.16
N ARG A 65 9.93 -28.45 -8.26
CA ARG A 65 10.47 -29.79 -8.09
C ARG A 65 10.16 -30.52 -9.39
N ARG A 66 11.08 -30.46 -10.36
CA ARG A 66 11.12 -31.39 -11.49
C ARG A 66 11.42 -32.76 -10.91
N SER A 67 10.38 -33.49 -10.56
CA SER A 67 10.45 -34.94 -10.46
C SER A 67 10.33 -35.50 -11.88
N GLY A 68 11.32 -36.26 -12.32
CA GLY A 68 11.34 -37.03 -13.56
C GLY A 68 12.65 -36.82 -14.33
N GLY A 69 13.48 -37.82 -14.57
CA GLY A 69 13.42 -39.26 -14.27
C GLY A 69 14.77 -39.89 -14.55
#